data_AF-A0A934LLM4-F1
#
_entry.id   AF-A0A934LLM4-F1
#
_cell.length_a   1.000
_cell.length_b   1.000
_cell.length_c   1.000
_cell.angle_alpha   90.00
_cell.angle_beta   90.00
_cell.angle_gamma   90.00
#
_symmetry.space_group_name_H-M   'P 1'
#
loop_
_entity.id
_entity.type
_entity.pdbx_description
1 polymer ?
#
loop_
_entity_poly.entity_id
_entity_poly.type
_entity_poly.pdbx_seq_one_letter_code
_entity_poly.pdbx_strand_id
1 'polypeptide(L)'
;MPPETPPPLPEEFLAAEFEYIANSAFQANEDRSKAASFFLVAVGSLVAAIFGAQLLTGTSQQLLIAYRSLAGLFFVLTLLGGLTVAQLARLRLAWLEAARAMNQIKDFVAEHHQGLNLEQAFRWNSKTLPKEFKADSISFYSALEVTLLSALTFGAFVYFSMTSVDWLDGIWLISIGAGAVAFIAFVLLYKRMLKTRKP
;
A
#
# COMPACT_ATOMS: atom_id res chain seq x y z
N MET A 1 28.97 43.19 20.96
CA MET A 1 28.02 42.27 21.60
C MET A 1 28.51 40.87 21.34
N PRO A 2 28.77 40.04 22.37
CA PRO A 2 28.98 38.62 22.14
C PRO A 2 27.69 38.04 21.53
N PRO A 3 27.78 37.06 20.60
CA PRO A 3 26.60 36.37 20.11
C PRO A 3 25.91 35.69 21.29
N GLU A 4 24.65 36.05 21.55
CA GLU A 4 23.82 35.36 22.54
C GLU A 4 23.75 33.89 22.13
N THR A 5 24.35 33.02 22.94
CA THR A 5 24.15 31.58 22.82
C THR A 5 22.66 31.33 23.03
N PRO A 6 21.96 30.71 22.06
CA PRO A 6 20.54 30.42 22.22
C PRO A 6 20.33 29.59 23.49
N PRO A 7 19.24 29.83 24.24
CA PRO A 7 18.96 29.08 25.45
C PRO A 7 18.95 27.58 25.12
N PRO A 8 19.47 26.71 26.02
CA PRO A 8 19.50 25.27 25.76
C PRO A 8 18.07 24.81 25.51
N LEU A 9 17.82 24.27 24.31
CA LEU A 9 16.58 23.56 24.02
C LEU A 9 16.44 22.45 25.07
N PRO A 10 15.30 22.34 25.77
CA PRO A 10 15.13 21.29 26.77
C PRO A 10 15.28 19.94 26.06
N GLU A 11 16.24 19.11 26.49
CA GLU A 11 16.44 17.76 25.94
C GLU A 11 15.13 16.95 25.99
N GLU A 12 14.30 17.20 27.00
CA GLU A 12 12.94 16.67 27.14
C GLU A 12 12.01 17.02 25.97
N PHE A 13 12.12 18.24 25.42
CA PHE A 13 11.30 18.65 24.28
C PHE A 13 11.70 17.89 23.01
N LEU A 14 13.00 17.72 22.76
CA LEU A 14 13.51 16.95 21.61
C LEU A 14 13.15 15.45 21.74
N ALA A 15 13.21 14.91 22.96
CA ALA A 15 12.79 13.55 23.24
C ALA A 15 11.27 13.36 23.02
N ALA A 16 10.45 14.31 23.49
CA ALA A 16 9.00 14.28 23.29
C ALA A 16 8.61 14.39 21.81
N GLU A 17 9.28 15.25 21.03
CA GLU A 17 9.07 15.35 19.58
C GLU A 17 9.47 14.06 18.85
N PHE A 18 10.61 13.46 19.24
CA PHE A 18 11.04 12.18 18.69
C PHE A 18 10.00 11.08 18.96
N GLU A 19 9.49 10.99 20.19
CA GLU A 19 8.46 10.03 20.58
C GLU A 19 7.14 10.26 19.84
N TYR A 20 6.72 11.53 19.69
CA TYR A 20 5.53 11.89 18.92
C TYR A 20 5.62 11.42 17.46
N ILE A 21 6.76 11.65 16.80
CA ILE A 21 7.00 11.23 15.42
C ILE A 21 7.06 9.70 15.33
N ALA A 22 7.71 9.03 16.28
CA ALA A 22 7.81 7.57 16.33
C ALA A 22 6.43 6.92 16.48
N ASN A 23 5.60 7.42 17.38
CA ASN A 23 4.23 6.93 17.59
C ASN A 23 3.36 7.13 16.35
N SER A 24 3.47 8.28 15.69
CA SER A 24 2.77 8.55 14.42
C SER A 24 3.20 7.59 13.30
N ALA A 25 4.50 7.30 13.20
CA ALA A 25 5.03 6.33 12.23
C ALA A 25 4.58 4.90 12.52
N PHE A 26 4.47 4.53 13.79
CA PHE A 26 3.97 3.22 14.21
C PHE A 26 2.49 3.04 13.86
N GLN A 27 1.65 4.01 14.20
CA GLN A 27 0.22 4.00 13.86
C GLN A 27 0.01 3.88 12.34
N ALA A 28 0.75 4.66 11.53
CA ALA A 28 0.66 4.58 10.08
C ALA A 28 1.04 3.19 9.53
N ASN A 29 1.99 2.49 10.15
CA ASN A 29 2.36 1.14 9.76
C ASN A 29 1.33 0.09 10.21
N GLU A 30 0.70 0.29 11.36
CA GLU A 30 -0.39 -0.56 11.84
C GLU A 30 -1.62 -0.45 10.92
N ASP A 31 -2.01 0.78 10.55
CA ASP A 31 -3.12 1.04 9.62
C ASP A 31 -2.88 0.42 8.25
N ARG A 32 -1.63 0.43 7.79
CA ARG A 32 -1.22 -0.23 6.56
C ARG A 32 -1.51 -1.73 6.57
N SER A 33 -1.16 -2.39 7.67
CA SER A 33 -1.39 -3.84 7.84
C SER A 33 -2.88 -4.17 7.88
N LYS A 34 -3.66 -3.34 8.59
CA LYS A 34 -5.12 -3.46 8.66
C LYS A 34 -5.76 -3.29 7.29
N ALA A 35 -5.36 -2.28 6.51
CA ALA A 35 -5.92 -2.03 5.18
C ALA A 35 -5.68 -3.21 4.22
N ALA A 36 -4.48 -3.78 4.21
CA ALA A 36 -4.19 -4.98 3.42
C ALA A 36 -5.03 -6.18 3.89
N SER A 37 -5.11 -6.41 5.20
CA SER A 37 -5.86 -7.53 5.78
C SER A 37 -7.36 -7.45 5.48
N PHE A 38 -7.98 -6.26 5.59
CA PHE A 38 -9.38 -6.06 5.25
C PHE A 38 -9.67 -6.32 3.78
N PHE A 39 -8.77 -5.92 2.88
CA PHE A 39 -8.91 -6.22 1.47
C PHE A 39 -8.81 -7.74 1.19
N LEU A 40 -7.84 -8.42 1.81
CA LEU A 40 -7.69 -9.88 1.70
C LEU A 40 -8.96 -10.62 2.15
N VAL A 41 -9.51 -10.23 3.31
CA VAL A 41 -10.74 -10.82 3.85
C VAL A 41 -11.93 -10.55 2.93
N ALA A 42 -12.11 -9.32 2.45
CA ALA A 42 -13.21 -8.97 1.55
C ALA A 42 -13.18 -9.79 0.25
N VAL A 43 -12.01 -9.92 -0.37
CA VAL A 43 -11.83 -10.72 -1.60
C VAL A 43 -12.05 -12.21 -1.30
N GLY A 44 -11.51 -12.73 -0.20
CA GLY A 44 -11.69 -14.13 0.20
C GLY A 44 -13.14 -14.50 0.48
N SER A 45 -13.87 -13.64 1.21
CA SER A 45 -15.30 -13.80 1.45
C SER A 45 -16.10 -13.79 0.15
N LEU A 46 -15.73 -12.94 -0.81
CA LEU A 46 -16.41 -12.93 -2.10
C LEU A 46 -16.19 -14.22 -2.89
N VAL A 47 -14.96 -14.71 -2.95
CA VAL A 47 -14.66 -15.98 -3.63
C VAL A 47 -15.50 -17.11 -3.03
N ALA A 48 -15.58 -17.19 -1.70
CA ALA A 48 -16.43 -18.16 -1.01
C ALA A 48 -17.92 -18.01 -1.38
N ALA A 49 -18.43 -16.78 -1.44
CA ALA A 49 -19.81 -16.51 -1.83
C ALA A 49 -20.12 -16.96 -3.27
N ILE A 50 -19.18 -16.79 -4.21
CA ILE A 50 -19.33 -17.22 -5.60
C ILE A 50 -19.39 -18.75 -5.69
N PHE A 51 -18.47 -19.45 -5.03
CA PHE A 51 -18.49 -20.91 -4.98
C PHE A 51 -19.76 -21.44 -4.32
N GLY A 52 -20.24 -20.78 -3.27
CA GLY A 52 -21.54 -21.09 -2.65
C GLY A 52 -22.71 -20.86 -3.60
N ALA A 53 -22.70 -19.79 -4.38
CA ALA A 53 -23.76 -19.45 -5.33
C ALA A 53 -23.82 -20.39 -6.54
N GLN A 54 -22.69 -20.98 -6.97
CA GLN A 54 -22.65 -21.97 -8.06
C GLN A 54 -23.44 -23.26 -7.76
N LEU A 55 -23.72 -23.54 -6.48
CA LEU A 55 -24.56 -24.67 -6.07
C LEU A 55 -26.06 -24.40 -6.28
N LEU A 56 -26.44 -23.16 -6.60
CA LEU A 56 -27.83 -22.77 -6.84
C LEU A 56 -28.14 -22.90 -8.34
N THR A 57 -29.02 -23.85 -8.69
CA THR A 57 -29.53 -23.98 -10.05
C THR A 57 -30.61 -22.92 -10.31
N GLY A 58 -30.47 -22.12 -11.37
CA GLY A 58 -31.41 -21.05 -11.73
C GLY A 58 -31.81 -21.07 -13.20
N THR A 59 -32.84 -20.28 -13.54
CA THR A 59 -33.25 -20.06 -14.94
C THR A 59 -32.20 -19.24 -15.71
N SER A 60 -32.22 -19.30 -17.04
CA SER A 60 -31.30 -18.54 -17.91
C SER A 60 -31.29 -17.04 -17.63
N GLN A 61 -32.44 -16.45 -17.31
CA GLN A 61 -32.56 -15.04 -16.93
C GLN A 61 -31.91 -14.73 -15.57
N GLN A 62 -32.00 -15.64 -14.59
CA GLN A 62 -31.35 -15.49 -13.29
C GLN A 62 -29.83 -15.58 -13.42
N LEU A 63 -29.33 -16.47 -14.28
CA LEU A 63 -27.89 -16.58 -14.59
C LEU A 63 -27.34 -15.30 -15.22
N LEU A 64 -28.08 -14.71 -16.18
CA LEU A 64 -27.68 -13.45 -16.80
C LEU A 64 -27.56 -12.29 -15.78
N ILE A 65 -28.54 -12.17 -14.88
CA ILE A 65 -28.52 -11.18 -13.80
C ILE A 65 -27.34 -11.42 -12.85
N ALA A 66 -27.08 -12.69 -12.51
CA ALA A 66 -25.95 -13.07 -11.66
C ALA A 66 -24.59 -12.72 -12.29
N TYR A 67 -24.39 -12.99 -13.58
CA TYR A 67 -23.12 -12.63 -14.24
C TYR A 67 -22.90 -11.12 -14.29
N ARG A 68 -23.95 -10.33 -14.53
CA ARG A 68 -23.86 -8.86 -14.50
C ARG A 68 -23.58 -8.31 -13.10
N SER A 69 -24.22 -8.87 -12.07
CA SER A 69 -23.96 -8.43 -10.69
C SER A 69 -22.55 -8.80 -10.24
N LEU A 70 -22.05 -10.00 -10.60
CA LEU A 70 -20.67 -10.41 -10.35
C LEU A 70 -19.67 -9.52 -11.09
N ALA A 71 -19.91 -9.20 -12.36
CA ALA A 71 -19.08 -8.26 -13.10
C ALA A 71 -19.01 -6.90 -12.39
N GLY A 72 -20.16 -6.32 -12.02
CA GLY A 72 -20.19 -5.05 -11.29
C GLY A 72 -19.43 -5.10 -9.96
N LEU A 73 -19.56 -6.20 -9.23
CA LEU A 73 -18.89 -6.40 -7.94
C LEU A 73 -17.37 -6.55 -8.09
N PHE A 74 -16.90 -7.32 -9.06
CA PHE A 74 -15.48 -7.46 -9.37
C PHE A 74 -14.86 -6.16 -9.89
N PHE A 75 -15.63 -5.34 -10.60
CA PHE A 75 -15.21 -4.00 -11.00
C PHE A 75 -15.00 -3.10 -9.77
N VAL A 76 -15.97 -3.05 -8.86
CA VAL A 76 -15.85 -2.29 -7.60
C VAL A 76 -14.65 -2.78 -6.77
N LEU A 77 -14.45 -4.10 -6.64
CA LEU A 77 -13.29 -4.64 -5.94
C LEU A 77 -11.96 -4.25 -6.59
N THR A 78 -11.91 -4.20 -7.92
CA THR A 78 -10.71 -3.76 -8.64
C THR A 78 -10.40 -2.29 -8.34
N LEU A 79 -11.42 -1.43 -8.30
CA LEU A 79 -11.26 -0.02 -7.93
C LEU A 79 -10.81 0.13 -6.47
N LEU A 80 -11.43 -0.62 -5.54
CA LEU A 80 -11.03 -0.65 -4.14
C LEU A 80 -9.58 -1.14 -3.99
N GLY A 81 -9.20 -2.18 -4.72
CA GLY A 81 -7.84 -2.69 -4.74
C GLY A 81 -6.83 -1.65 -5.21
N GLY A 82 -7.15 -0.90 -6.27
CA GLY A 82 -6.35 0.25 -6.72
C GLY A 82 -6.21 1.35 -5.65
N LEU A 83 -7.30 1.66 -4.95
CA LEU A 83 -7.29 2.62 -3.83
C LEU A 83 -6.44 2.10 -2.66
N THR A 84 -6.54 0.82 -2.33
CA THR A 84 -5.72 0.19 -1.28
C THR A 84 -4.25 0.24 -1.66
N VAL A 85 -3.87 -0.08 -2.91
CA VAL A 85 -2.48 0.06 -3.39
C VAL A 85 -1.99 1.51 -3.24
N ALA A 86 -2.83 2.50 -3.58
CA ALA A 86 -2.50 3.91 -3.40
C ALA A 86 -2.32 4.30 -1.92
N GLN A 87 -3.18 3.80 -1.03
CA GLN A 87 -3.06 3.99 0.42
C GLN A 87 -1.76 3.37 0.96
N LEU A 88 -1.44 2.12 0.58
CA LEU A 88 -0.21 1.45 0.98
C LEU A 88 1.04 2.21 0.53
N ALA A 89 1.02 2.80 -0.67
CA ALA A 89 2.10 3.65 -1.17
C ALA A 89 2.24 4.94 -0.36
N ARG A 90 1.13 5.62 -0.06
CA ARG A 90 1.13 6.86 0.75
C ARG A 90 1.60 6.62 2.18
N LEU A 91 1.14 5.53 2.82
CA LEU A 91 1.58 5.18 4.17
C LEU A 91 3.08 4.83 4.22
N ARG A 92 3.62 4.24 3.15
CA ARG A 92 5.08 4.01 3.04
C ARG A 92 5.85 5.32 2.97
N LEU A 93 5.35 6.31 2.25
CA LEU A 93 5.96 7.64 2.19
C LEU A 93 5.89 8.36 3.53
N ALA A 94 4.73 8.33 4.19
CA ALA A 94 4.56 8.92 5.53
C ALA A 94 5.56 8.33 6.54
N TRP A 95 5.77 7.01 6.50
CA TRP A 95 6.79 6.37 7.33
C TRP A 95 8.22 6.85 7.00
N LEU A 96 8.55 7.01 5.72
CA LEU A 96 9.87 7.52 5.30
C LEU A 96 10.09 8.97 5.74
N GLU A 97 9.06 9.81 5.68
CA GLU A 97 9.10 11.19 6.15
C GLU A 97 9.30 11.27 7.65
N ALA A 98 8.57 10.47 8.42
CA ALA A 98 8.77 10.37 9.86
C ALA A 98 10.18 9.88 10.21
N ALA A 99 10.70 8.89 9.47
CA ALA A 99 12.06 8.40 9.66
C ALA A 99 13.13 9.46 9.34
N ARG A 100 12.89 10.33 8.33
CA ARG A 100 13.76 11.47 8.05
C ARG A 100 13.72 12.50 9.17
N ALA A 101 12.53 12.87 9.65
CA ALA A 101 12.37 13.83 10.75
C ALA A 101 13.04 13.33 12.04
N MET A 102 12.86 12.07 12.40
CA MET A 102 13.55 11.43 13.53
C MET A 102 15.08 11.46 13.37
N ASN A 103 15.59 11.23 12.16
CA ASN A 103 17.02 11.29 11.90
C ASN A 103 17.56 12.73 11.92
N GLN A 104 16.77 13.73 11.53
CA GLN A 104 17.14 15.15 11.65
C GLN A 104 17.34 15.55 13.12
N ILE A 105 16.47 15.07 14.03
CA ILE A 105 16.63 15.29 15.47
C ILE A 105 17.91 14.60 15.98
N LYS A 106 18.18 13.35 15.56
CA LYS A 106 19.41 12.63 15.92
C LYS A 106 20.67 13.34 15.44
N ASP A 107 20.67 13.81 14.20
CA ASP A 107 21.80 14.52 13.61
C ASP A 107 22.06 15.84 14.35
N PHE A 108 21.00 16.58 14.71
CA PHE A 108 21.10 17.80 15.53
C PHE A 108 21.72 17.53 16.91
N VAL A 109 21.30 16.46 17.59
CA VAL A 109 21.84 16.05 18.91
C VAL A 109 23.29 15.59 18.80
N ALA A 110 23.65 14.83 17.75
CA ALA A 110 25.02 14.40 17.52
C ALA A 110 25.98 15.59 17.27
N GLU A 111 25.52 16.61 16.55
CA GLU A 111 26.30 17.82 16.29
C GLU A 111 26.50 18.69 17.54
N HIS A 112 25.51 18.74 18.45
CA HIS A 112 25.56 19.56 19.68
C HIS A 112 26.30 18.87 20.84
N HIS A 113 26.38 17.53 20.86
CA HIS A 113 27.07 16.77 21.91
C HIS A 113 28.33 16.05 21.37
N GLN A 114 29.31 16.83 20.89
CA GLN A 114 30.57 16.38 20.27
C GLN A 114 31.50 15.53 21.17
N GLY A 115 31.09 15.20 22.41
CA GLY A 115 31.85 14.38 23.35
C GLY A 115 31.45 12.90 23.40
N LEU A 116 30.29 12.54 22.85
CA LEU A 116 29.83 11.15 22.75
C LEU A 116 29.88 10.75 21.27
N ASN A 117 30.51 9.61 20.94
CA ASN A 117 30.55 9.04 19.58
C ASN A 117 29.16 8.53 19.13
N LEU A 118 28.13 9.38 19.18
CA LEU A 118 26.74 9.06 18.86
C LEU A 118 26.56 8.72 17.38
N GLU A 119 27.40 9.26 16.50
CA GLU A 119 27.41 8.92 15.07
C GLU A 119 27.72 7.43 14.82
N GLN A 120 28.51 6.79 15.67
CA GLN A 120 28.76 5.33 15.58
C GLN A 120 27.65 4.49 16.21
N ALA A 121 26.88 5.07 17.14
CA ALA A 121 25.76 4.37 17.78
C ALA A 121 24.51 4.32 16.89
N PHE A 122 24.30 5.32 16.02
CA PHE A 122 23.11 5.39 15.16
C PHE A 122 23.33 4.67 13.81
N ARG A 123 22.66 3.53 13.64
CA ARG A 123 22.66 2.78 12.37
C ARG A 123 22.04 3.55 11.19
N TRP A 124 21.08 4.43 11.46
CA TRP A 124 20.43 5.27 10.46
C TRP A 124 20.60 6.74 10.83
N ASN A 125 21.18 7.50 9.91
CA ASN A 125 21.29 8.96 9.93
C ASN A 125 20.63 9.53 8.66
N SER A 126 20.56 10.86 8.50
CA SER A 126 19.90 11.44 7.31
C SER A 126 20.55 11.04 5.99
N LYS A 127 21.81 10.57 6.01
CA LYS A 127 22.58 10.15 4.82
C LYS A 127 22.50 8.65 4.53
N THR A 128 22.26 7.81 5.54
CA THR A 128 22.24 6.33 5.45
C THR A 128 20.83 5.74 5.46
N LEU A 129 19.79 6.59 5.42
CA LEU A 129 18.40 6.14 5.33
C LEU A 129 18.19 5.26 4.08
N PRO A 130 17.56 4.08 4.21
CA PRO A 130 17.27 3.22 3.06
C PRO A 130 16.41 3.93 2.01
N LYS A 131 16.69 3.66 0.73
CA LYS A 131 15.99 4.25 -0.42
C LYS A 131 14.48 4.02 -0.35
N GLU A 132 13.73 4.97 -0.89
CA GLU A 132 12.26 5.03 -0.86
C GLU A 132 11.60 3.76 -1.40
N PHE A 133 12.19 3.19 -2.46
CA PHE A 133 11.80 1.92 -3.03
C PHE A 133 12.77 0.81 -2.62
N LYS A 134 12.30 -0.09 -1.75
CA LYS A 134 12.98 -1.36 -1.44
C LYS A 134 12.06 -2.52 -1.83
N ALA A 135 12.35 -3.13 -2.98
CA ALA A 135 11.58 -4.27 -3.50
C ALA A 135 11.62 -5.48 -2.55
N ASP A 136 12.71 -5.66 -1.81
CA ASP A 136 12.83 -6.72 -0.80
C ASP A 136 12.42 -6.21 0.59
N SER A 137 11.18 -5.75 0.70
CA SER A 137 10.61 -5.32 1.98
C SER A 137 9.21 -5.90 2.15
N ILE A 138 8.84 -6.21 3.40
CA ILE A 138 7.48 -6.67 3.78
C ILE A 138 6.41 -5.69 3.26
N SER A 139 6.77 -4.42 3.24
CA SER A 139 5.99 -3.35 2.62
C SER A 139 5.69 -3.59 1.12
N PHE A 140 6.67 -4.00 0.34
CA PHE A 140 6.47 -4.29 -1.08
C PHE A 140 5.66 -5.57 -1.28
N TYR A 141 5.90 -6.62 -0.48
CA TYR A 141 5.17 -7.89 -0.58
C TYR A 141 3.67 -7.71 -0.29
N SER A 142 3.30 -6.98 0.77
CA SER A 142 1.89 -6.65 1.05
C SER A 142 1.22 -5.86 -0.09
N ALA A 143 1.93 -4.91 -0.70
CA ALA A 143 1.41 -4.19 -1.87
C ALA A 143 1.27 -5.10 -3.10
N LEU A 144 2.19 -6.05 -3.26
CA LEU A 144 2.17 -7.04 -4.35
C LEU A 144 1.00 -8.00 -4.21
N GLU A 145 0.70 -8.47 -2.99
CA GLU A 145 -0.45 -9.32 -2.69
C GLU A 145 -1.77 -8.64 -3.09
N VAL A 146 -1.97 -7.39 -2.64
CA VAL A 146 -3.15 -6.59 -3.01
C VAL A 146 -3.19 -6.36 -4.52
N THR A 147 -2.06 -6.07 -5.15
CA THR A 147 -1.96 -5.88 -6.61
C THR A 147 -2.33 -7.14 -7.38
N LEU A 148 -1.84 -8.29 -6.94
CA LEU A 148 -2.13 -9.59 -7.55
C LEU A 148 -3.63 -9.91 -7.46
N LEU A 149 -4.23 -9.72 -6.29
CA LEU A 149 -5.66 -9.94 -6.11
C LEU A 149 -6.50 -8.95 -6.91
N SER A 150 -6.11 -7.68 -6.96
CA SER A 150 -6.80 -6.66 -7.77
C SER A 150 -6.74 -6.97 -9.28
N ALA A 151 -5.63 -7.52 -9.74
CA ALA A 151 -5.48 -7.98 -11.11
C ALA A 151 -6.37 -9.19 -11.42
N LEU A 152 -6.47 -10.14 -10.47
CA LEU A 152 -7.38 -11.28 -10.56
C LEU A 152 -8.84 -10.84 -10.58
N THR A 153 -9.24 -9.89 -9.73
CA THR A 153 -10.61 -9.35 -9.74
C THR A 153 -10.91 -8.64 -11.05
N PHE A 154 -9.94 -7.95 -11.65
CA PHE A 154 -10.14 -7.33 -12.96
C PHE A 154 -10.27 -8.36 -14.09
N GLY A 155 -9.45 -9.42 -14.08
CA GLY A 155 -9.60 -10.54 -15.01
C GLY A 155 -10.98 -11.19 -14.89
N ALA A 156 -11.45 -11.41 -13.66
CA ALA A 156 -12.79 -11.93 -13.38
C ALA A 156 -13.89 -10.98 -13.88
N PHE A 157 -13.74 -9.66 -13.68
CA PHE A 157 -14.66 -8.67 -14.24
C PHE A 157 -14.79 -8.80 -15.76
N VAL A 158 -13.67 -8.93 -16.48
CA VAL A 158 -13.67 -9.10 -17.94
C VAL A 158 -14.34 -10.41 -18.34
N TYR A 159 -14.04 -11.50 -17.63
CA TYR A 159 -14.64 -12.81 -17.88
C TYR A 159 -16.18 -12.77 -17.72
N PHE A 160 -16.68 -12.25 -16.59
CA PHE A 160 -18.12 -12.18 -16.35
C PHE A 160 -18.82 -11.19 -17.28
N SER A 161 -18.15 -10.09 -17.65
CA SER A 161 -18.67 -9.13 -18.63
C SER A 161 -18.83 -9.77 -20.02
N MET A 162 -17.82 -10.48 -20.50
CA MET A 162 -17.86 -11.16 -21.80
C MET A 162 -18.90 -12.29 -21.83
N THR A 163 -18.97 -13.09 -20.76
CA THR A 163 -19.98 -14.14 -20.60
C THR A 163 -21.40 -13.57 -20.65
N SER A 164 -21.61 -12.33 -20.17
CA SER A 164 -22.93 -11.69 -20.18
C SER A 164 -23.41 -11.23 -21.57
N VAL A 165 -22.51 -11.20 -22.56
CA VAL A 165 -22.78 -10.79 -23.96
C VAL A 165 -22.63 -12.00 -24.91
N ASP A 166 -22.56 -13.22 -24.37
CA ASP A 166 -22.35 -14.47 -25.11
C ASP A 166 -21.09 -14.50 -26.00
N TRP A 167 -20.10 -13.65 -25.70
CA TRP A 167 -18.84 -13.63 -26.44
C TRP A 167 -17.85 -14.60 -25.80
N LEU A 168 -17.85 -15.84 -26.30
CA LEU A 168 -17.06 -16.96 -25.74
C LEU A 168 -15.71 -17.19 -26.46
N ASP A 169 -15.55 -16.66 -27.66
CA ASP A 169 -14.33 -16.84 -28.45
C ASP A 169 -13.12 -16.19 -27.76
N GLY A 170 -12.19 -17.03 -27.31
CA GLY A 170 -10.94 -16.57 -26.69
C GLY A 170 -11.12 -15.91 -25.32
N ILE A 171 -12.26 -16.09 -24.64
CA ILE A 171 -12.59 -15.44 -23.36
C ILE A 171 -11.48 -15.60 -22.30
N TRP A 172 -10.87 -16.80 -22.23
CA TRP A 172 -9.77 -17.09 -21.31
C TRP A 172 -8.51 -16.28 -21.62
N LEU A 173 -8.13 -16.18 -22.89
CA LEU A 173 -6.95 -15.42 -23.31
C LEU A 173 -7.14 -13.92 -23.05
N ILE A 174 -8.33 -13.40 -23.34
CA ILE A 174 -8.65 -11.98 -23.13
C ILE A 174 -8.72 -11.66 -21.63
N SER A 175 -9.38 -12.49 -20.83
CA SER A 175 -9.48 -12.29 -19.37
C SER A 175 -8.12 -12.36 -18.68
N ILE A 176 -7.30 -13.36 -18.99
CA ILE A 176 -5.95 -13.50 -18.44
C ILE A 176 -5.05 -12.34 -18.90
N GLY A 177 -5.12 -11.98 -20.18
CA GLY A 177 -4.39 -10.84 -20.74
C GLY A 177 -4.77 -9.53 -20.04
N ALA A 178 -6.06 -9.28 -19.84
CA ALA A 178 -6.56 -8.10 -19.14
C ALA A 178 -6.09 -8.06 -17.67
N GLY A 179 -6.12 -9.21 -16.98
CA GLY A 179 -5.57 -9.33 -15.63
C GLY A 179 -4.07 -9.02 -15.58
N ALA A 180 -3.28 -9.55 -16.51
CA ALA A 180 -1.84 -9.28 -16.58
C ALA A 180 -1.54 -7.79 -16.85
N VAL A 181 -2.31 -7.15 -17.74
CA VAL A 181 -2.20 -5.70 -18.00
C VAL A 181 -2.55 -4.90 -16.76
N ALA A 182 -3.64 -5.26 -16.05
CA ALA A 182 -4.04 -4.60 -14.81
C ALA A 182 -2.99 -4.77 -13.71
N PHE A 183 -2.38 -5.95 -13.59
CA PHE A 183 -1.27 -6.20 -12.66
C PHE A 183 -0.11 -5.23 -12.91
N ILE A 184 0.33 -5.14 -14.17
CA ILE A 184 1.40 -4.21 -14.57
C ILE A 184 0.99 -2.77 -14.26
N ALA A 185 -0.24 -2.38 -14.59
CA ALA A 185 -0.75 -1.04 -14.32
C ALA A 185 -0.74 -0.70 -12.82
N PHE A 186 -1.17 -1.62 -11.94
CA PHE A 186 -1.15 -1.41 -10.49
C PHE A 186 0.27 -1.37 -9.92
N VAL A 187 1.19 -2.21 -10.40
CA VAL A 187 2.61 -2.13 -10.00
C VAL A 187 3.23 -0.81 -10.43
N LEU A 188 2.92 -0.33 -11.64
CA LEU A 188 3.38 0.97 -12.13
C LEU A 188 2.76 2.12 -11.33
N LEU A 189 1.48 2.03 -10.98
CA LEU A 189 0.81 2.98 -10.09
C LEU A 189 1.51 3.05 -8.74
N TYR A 190 1.79 1.91 -8.11
CA TYR A 190 2.53 1.84 -6.85
C TYR A 190 3.92 2.51 -6.95
N LYS A 191 4.69 2.15 -7.98
CA LYS A 191 6.02 2.75 -8.24
C LYS A 191 5.94 4.25 -8.50
N ARG A 192 4.95 4.69 -9.28
CA ARG A 192 4.76 6.11 -9.59
C ARG A 192 4.44 6.88 -8.33
N MET A 193 3.49 6.40 -7.53
CA MET A 193 3.08 7.05 -6.28
C MET A 193 4.24 7.19 -5.30
N LEU A 194 5.08 6.17 -5.17
CA LEU A 194 6.30 6.24 -4.35
C LEU A 194 7.33 7.25 -4.87
N LYS A 195 7.39 7.52 -6.17
CA LYS A 195 8.37 8.44 -6.77
C LYS A 195 7.89 9.90 -6.80
N THR A 196 6.58 10.15 -6.71
CA THR A 196 5.98 11.47 -6.94
C THR A 196 6.18 12.52 -5.84
N ARG A 197 6.83 12.20 -4.70
CA ARG A 197 7.16 13.22 -3.70
C ARG A 197 8.66 13.50 -3.69
N LYS A 198 9.12 14.34 -4.61
CA LYS A 198 10.30 15.17 -4.32
C LYS A 198 9.85 16.29 -3.37
N PRO A 199 10.65 16.61 -2.34
CA PRO A 199 10.36 17.70 -1.41
C PRO A 199 10.16 19.03 -2.15
#